data_AF-A0A7X9G778-F1
#
_entry.id   AF-A0A7X9G778-F1
#
_cell.length_a   1.000
_cell.length_b   1.000
_cell.length_c   1.000
_cell.angle_alpha   90.00
_cell.angle_beta   90.00
_cell.angle_gamma   90.00
#
_symmetry.space_group_name_H-M   'P 1'
#
loop_
_entity.id
_entity.type
_entity.pdbx_description
1 polymer ?
#
loop_
_entity_poly.entity_id
_entity_poly.type
_entity_poly.pdbx_seq_one_letter_code
_entity_poly.pdbx_strand_id
1 'polypeptide(L)'
;MKYKPLSPVKKGFPWALTYALLIMVALCLAAVLLFRDARVQKKLHRAGMLKSNRPLAVDPEQGNQDILAAESETTHTGNSAPVGFSLPRHIVMMRPRPQDYDFKAMREQLRAYMDMIPPENKEIERERIRYLGSYKDYLVSKMQKLAYTPEDDNLLLADGRRIQGSITVFSNAQTLKIRLKNSKKGSLAELKWNELSQEEFFKIAHSYVRRQADSLMGHKIIPATRLNEIFDEYLYLILLADWYQKDDLLRQYCREFSQLPIAEKKNELLNYIQWPEQLQP
;
A
#
# COMPACT_ATOMS: atom_id res chain seq x y z
N MET A 1 3.64 -40.99 -81.75
CA MET A 1 3.34 -40.14 -80.56
C MET A 1 4.62 -39.90 -79.80
N LYS A 2 5.13 -38.65 -79.76
CA LYS A 2 6.35 -38.26 -79.03
C LYS A 2 5.93 -37.58 -77.72
N TYR A 3 6.30 -38.17 -76.58
CA TYR A 3 6.10 -37.54 -75.27
C TYR A 3 7.16 -36.46 -75.04
N LYS A 4 6.72 -35.22 -74.79
CA LYS A 4 7.57 -34.13 -74.29
C LYS A 4 7.73 -34.29 -72.77
N PRO A 5 8.96 -34.25 -72.22
CA PRO A 5 9.14 -34.25 -70.77
C PRO A 5 8.74 -32.89 -70.19
N LEU A 6 7.92 -32.91 -69.15
CA LEU A 6 7.58 -31.76 -68.32
C LEU A 6 8.79 -31.40 -67.44
N SER A 7 9.30 -30.18 -67.63
CA SER A 7 10.34 -29.59 -66.79
C SER A 7 9.84 -29.37 -65.35
N PRO A 8 10.61 -29.75 -64.31
CA PRO A 8 10.23 -29.47 -62.94
C PRO A 8 10.37 -27.97 -62.66
N VAL A 9 9.25 -27.29 -62.50
CA VAL A 9 9.20 -25.90 -62.04
C VAL A 9 9.60 -25.89 -60.56
N LYS A 10 10.88 -25.63 -60.29
CA LYS A 10 11.38 -25.31 -58.95
C LYS A 10 10.83 -23.93 -58.54
N LYS A 11 9.60 -23.87 -58.04
CA LYS A 11 9.16 -22.74 -57.21
C LYS A 11 9.78 -22.93 -55.82
N GLY A 12 11.01 -22.46 -55.67
CA GLY A 12 11.58 -22.21 -54.35
C GLY A 12 10.74 -21.15 -53.67
N PHE A 13 9.72 -21.58 -52.92
CA PHE A 13 9.00 -20.71 -52.00
C PHE A 13 10.05 -20.11 -51.05
N PRO A 14 10.10 -18.79 -50.83
CA PRO A 14 11.21 -18.17 -50.15
C PRO A 14 11.05 -18.36 -48.64
N TRP A 15 11.28 -19.58 -48.17
CA TRP A 15 11.27 -19.94 -46.75
C TRP A 15 12.18 -19.02 -45.93
N ALA A 16 13.28 -18.56 -46.52
CA ALA A 16 14.17 -17.57 -45.91
C ALA A 16 13.43 -16.26 -45.54
N LEU A 17 12.49 -15.81 -46.38
CA LEU A 17 11.75 -14.57 -46.18
C LEU A 17 10.69 -14.72 -45.07
N THR A 18 10.05 -15.89 -45.00
CA THR A 18 9.13 -16.20 -43.89
C THR A 18 9.86 -16.34 -42.55
N TYR A 19 11.04 -16.94 -42.52
CA TYR A 19 11.84 -17.04 -41.29
C TYR A 19 12.35 -15.67 -40.82
N ALA A 20 12.84 -14.83 -41.74
CA ALA A 20 13.27 -13.48 -41.42
C ALA A 20 12.13 -12.64 -40.81
N LEU A 21 10.90 -12.77 -41.36
CA LEU A 21 9.74 -12.04 -40.88
C LEU A 21 9.30 -12.51 -39.48
N LEU A 22 9.33 -13.83 -39.21
CA LEU A 22 9.02 -14.37 -37.88
C LEU A 22 10.03 -13.92 -36.82
N ILE A 23 11.33 -13.89 -37.13
CA ILE A 23 12.37 -13.41 -36.22
C ILE A 23 12.15 -11.92 -35.91
N MET A 24 11.83 -11.10 -36.92
CA MET A 24 11.53 -9.69 -36.73
C MET A 24 10.32 -9.48 -35.82
N VAL A 25 9.24 -10.25 -36.00
CA VAL A 25 8.06 -10.20 -35.13
C VAL A 25 8.41 -10.58 -33.68
N ALA A 26 9.21 -11.64 -33.48
CA ALA A 26 9.65 -12.06 -32.15
C ALA A 26 10.52 -10.99 -31.46
N LEU A 27 11.43 -10.34 -32.19
CA LEU A 27 12.26 -9.24 -31.68
C LEU A 27 11.41 -8.01 -31.33
N CYS A 28 10.42 -7.66 -32.16
CA CYS A 28 9.49 -6.57 -31.85
C CYS A 28 8.67 -6.87 -30.60
N LEU A 29 8.18 -8.10 -30.43
CA LEU A 29 7.45 -8.50 -29.22
C LEU A 29 8.36 -8.47 -27.98
N ALA A 30 9.59 -8.96 -28.08
CA ALA A 30 10.58 -8.87 -27.01
C ALA A 30 10.90 -7.41 -26.65
N ALA A 31 11.06 -6.53 -27.65
CA ALA A 31 11.26 -5.10 -27.42
C ALA A 31 10.05 -4.44 -26.75
N VAL A 32 8.82 -4.79 -27.12
CA VAL A 32 7.60 -4.30 -26.46
C VAL A 32 7.53 -4.80 -25.01
N LEU A 33 7.91 -6.05 -24.74
CA LEU A 33 7.96 -6.59 -23.38
C LEU A 33 9.02 -5.88 -22.55
N LEU A 34 10.23 -5.66 -23.08
CA LEU A 34 11.30 -4.91 -22.41
C LEU A 34 10.93 -3.44 -22.18
N PHE A 35 10.27 -2.79 -23.14
CA PHE A 35 9.77 -1.42 -22.97
C PHE A 35 8.61 -1.34 -21.99
N ARG A 36 7.73 -2.35 -21.97
CA ARG A 36 6.66 -2.47 -20.97
C ARG A 36 7.29 -2.65 -19.60
N ASP A 37 8.30 -3.49 -19.46
CA ASP A 37 8.98 -3.73 -18.19
C ASP A 37 9.75 -2.49 -17.73
N ALA A 38 10.45 -1.78 -18.62
CA ALA A 38 11.09 -0.50 -18.30
C ALA A 38 10.09 0.60 -17.94
N ARG A 39 8.91 0.65 -18.58
CA ARG A 39 7.82 1.56 -18.19
C ARG A 39 7.16 1.15 -16.89
N VAL A 40 7.01 -0.14 -16.62
CA VAL A 40 6.48 -0.68 -15.36
C VAL A 40 7.48 -0.41 -14.24
N GLN A 41 8.78 -0.63 -14.43
CA GLN A 41 9.84 -0.25 -13.50
C GLN A 41 9.90 1.27 -13.30
N LYS A 42 9.78 2.10 -14.34
CA LYS A 42 9.67 3.56 -14.17
C LYS A 42 8.40 3.98 -13.45
N LYS A 43 7.27 3.31 -13.69
CA LYS A 43 6.01 3.53 -12.95
C LYS A 43 6.11 3.04 -11.51
N LEU A 44 6.85 1.97 -11.23
CA LEU A 44 7.11 1.44 -9.89
C LEU A 44 8.11 2.32 -9.13
N HIS A 45 9.16 2.82 -9.77
CA HIS A 45 10.06 3.85 -9.23
C HIS A 45 9.30 5.15 -8.93
N ARG A 46 8.45 5.60 -9.86
CA ARG A 46 7.60 6.78 -9.66
C ARG A 46 6.45 6.54 -8.66
N ALA A 47 6.05 5.29 -8.46
CA ALA A 47 5.11 4.86 -7.42
C ALA A 47 5.79 4.56 -6.08
N GLY A 48 7.12 4.73 -5.96
CA GLY A 48 7.87 4.49 -4.72
C GLY A 48 8.09 3.02 -4.36
N MET A 49 7.71 2.07 -5.22
CA MET A 49 7.79 0.62 -4.94
C MET A 49 9.16 -0.02 -5.20
N LEU A 50 10.11 0.71 -5.79
CA LEU A 50 11.50 0.26 -5.95
C LEU A 50 12.43 1.43 -5.58
N LYS A 51 13.15 1.33 -4.44
CA LYS A 51 14.23 2.25 -4.08
C LYS A 51 15.47 1.89 -4.90
N SER A 52 16.05 2.87 -5.61
CA SER A 52 17.29 2.71 -6.34
C SER A 52 18.48 2.63 -5.37
N ASN A 53 19.26 1.55 -5.42
CA ASN A 53 20.58 1.48 -4.81
C ASN A 53 21.60 2.27 -5.65
N ARG A 54 21.43 3.60 -5.75
CA ARG A 54 22.48 4.47 -6.26
C ARG A 54 23.03 5.28 -5.08
N PRO A 55 24.32 5.15 -4.73
CA PRO A 55 24.91 5.97 -3.70
C PRO A 55 24.88 7.43 -4.17
N LEU A 56 24.23 8.28 -3.38
CA LEU A 56 24.33 9.73 -3.51
C LEU A 56 25.75 10.13 -3.08
N ALA A 57 26.55 10.58 -4.03
CA ALA A 57 27.74 11.37 -3.72
C ALA A 57 27.27 12.69 -3.10
N VAL A 58 27.69 12.93 -1.87
CA VAL A 58 27.48 14.19 -1.15
C VAL A 58 28.64 15.12 -1.51
N ASP A 59 28.33 16.22 -2.17
CA ASP A 59 29.25 17.36 -2.28
C ASP A 59 29.32 18.07 -0.92
N PRO A 60 30.51 18.28 -0.33
CA PRO A 60 30.65 18.97 0.94
C PRO A 60 31.16 20.38 0.69
N GLU A 61 30.29 21.36 0.42
CA GLU A 61 30.67 22.77 0.54
C GLU A 61 29.45 23.70 0.47
N GLN A 62 28.99 24.14 1.65
CA GLN A 62 28.24 25.38 1.95
C GLN A 62 27.55 25.17 3.30
N GLY A 63 27.76 25.94 4.36
CA GLY A 63 28.55 27.13 4.58
C GLY A 63 28.17 27.59 5.98
N ASN A 64 29.14 27.61 6.89
CA ASN A 64 28.99 28.21 8.21
C ASN A 64 28.69 29.69 8.06
N GLN A 65 27.59 30.16 8.64
CA GLN A 65 27.50 31.52 9.15
C GLN A 65 26.87 31.50 10.54
N ASP A 66 27.77 31.68 11.52
CA ASP A 66 27.48 32.08 12.88
C ASP A 66 26.72 33.41 12.89
N ILE A 67 25.55 33.44 13.54
CA ILE A 67 24.97 34.67 14.06
C ILE A 67 24.51 34.39 15.51
N LEU A 68 25.38 34.82 16.42
CA LEU A 68 25.15 35.51 17.69
C LEU A 68 23.93 35.11 18.54
N ALA A 69 24.30 34.61 19.72
CA ALA A 69 23.49 34.52 20.92
C ALA A 69 22.82 35.86 21.27
N ALA A 70 21.50 35.84 21.38
CA ALA A 70 20.73 36.74 22.22
C ALA A 70 19.94 35.85 23.17
N GLU A 71 20.37 35.84 24.43
CA GLU A 71 19.59 35.37 25.55
C GLU A 71 18.27 36.15 25.60
N SER A 72 17.17 35.43 25.54
CA SER A 72 15.86 35.96 25.92
C SER A 72 15.15 34.86 26.69
N GLU A 73 15.26 34.98 28.01
CA GLU A 73 14.33 34.40 28.95
C GLU A 73 12.92 34.87 28.59
N THR A 74 12.12 33.96 28.05
CA THR A 74 10.67 34.12 27.98
C THR A 74 10.02 32.84 28.48
N THR A 75 9.63 32.90 29.75
CA THR A 75 8.36 32.40 30.31
C THR A 75 7.74 31.15 29.68
N HIS A 76 7.75 30.07 30.47
CA HIS A 76 6.83 28.95 30.38
C HIS A 76 5.36 29.38 30.20
N THR A 77 4.84 29.18 28.99
CA THR A 77 3.45 28.75 28.78
C THR A 77 3.47 27.58 27.81
N GLY A 78 3.19 26.39 28.34
CA GLY A 78 3.18 25.15 27.57
C GLY A 78 2.12 25.18 26.48
N ASN A 79 2.57 25.39 25.25
CA ASN A 79 1.84 25.07 24.03
C ASN A 79 2.86 24.37 23.12
N SER A 80 3.11 23.08 23.38
CA SER A 80 3.89 22.26 22.47
C SER A 80 3.14 22.21 21.14
N ALA A 81 3.73 22.79 20.10
CA ALA A 81 3.18 22.71 18.76
C ALA A 81 2.93 21.22 18.40
N PRO A 82 1.83 20.92 17.67
CA PRO A 82 1.55 19.56 17.24
C PRO A 82 2.72 19.02 16.42
N VAL A 83 3.23 17.85 16.80
CA VAL A 83 4.36 17.23 16.10
C VAL A 83 3.82 16.43 14.91
N GLY A 84 4.13 16.90 13.70
CA GLY A 84 3.82 16.22 12.44
C GLY A 84 2.79 16.95 11.57
N PHE A 85 2.33 16.26 10.53
CA PHE A 85 1.35 16.77 9.58
C PHE A 85 -0.02 17.00 10.24
N SER A 86 -0.57 18.19 10.06
CA SER A 86 -1.85 18.60 10.63
C SER A 86 -2.73 19.28 9.57
N LEU A 87 -4.03 18.98 9.64
CA LEU A 87 -5.07 19.69 8.89
C LEU A 87 -6.10 20.26 9.87
N PRO A 88 -6.74 21.40 9.55
CA PRO A 88 -7.88 21.89 10.31
C PRO A 88 -8.95 20.80 10.49
N ARG A 89 -9.48 20.66 11.72
CA ARG A 89 -10.44 19.60 12.08
C ARG A 89 -11.63 19.52 11.13
N HIS A 90 -12.17 20.66 10.71
CA HIS A 90 -13.31 20.69 9.80
C HIS A 90 -12.99 20.08 8.42
N ILE A 91 -11.75 20.20 7.92
CA ILE A 91 -11.29 19.56 6.69
C ILE A 91 -11.17 18.05 6.90
N VAL A 92 -10.55 17.63 8.02
CA VAL A 92 -10.40 16.21 8.36
C VAL A 92 -11.74 15.48 8.44
N MET A 93 -12.79 16.15 8.95
CA MET A 93 -14.14 15.60 9.00
C MET A 93 -14.75 15.36 7.62
N MET A 94 -14.33 16.10 6.59
CA MET A 94 -14.80 15.97 5.21
C MET A 94 -14.10 14.87 4.40
N ARG A 95 -13.11 14.18 4.98
CA ARG A 95 -12.43 13.04 4.32
C ARG A 95 -13.43 11.99 3.83
N PRO A 96 -13.42 11.63 2.53
CA PRO A 96 -14.23 10.52 2.00
C PRO A 96 -13.82 9.18 2.61
N ARG A 97 -14.78 8.41 3.14
CA ARG A 97 -14.54 7.14 3.85
C ARG A 97 -15.35 6.00 3.21
N PRO A 98 -14.84 5.35 2.15
CA PRO A 98 -15.56 4.28 1.46
C PRO A 98 -15.72 3.03 2.33
N GLN A 99 -16.94 2.54 2.52
CA GLN A 99 -17.20 1.37 3.37
C GLN A 99 -16.54 0.08 2.85
N ASP A 100 -16.33 -0.03 1.54
CA ASP A 100 -15.63 -1.15 0.89
C ASP A 100 -14.12 -0.90 0.71
N TYR A 101 -13.60 0.20 1.26
CA TYR A 101 -12.20 0.62 1.19
C TYR A 101 -11.71 0.84 -0.24
N ASP A 102 -12.62 1.11 -1.20
CA ASP A 102 -12.28 1.44 -2.58
C ASP A 102 -12.22 2.95 -2.80
N PHE A 103 -11.06 3.54 -2.52
CA PHE A 103 -10.85 4.97 -2.76
C PHE A 103 -10.88 5.33 -4.26
N LYS A 104 -10.61 4.37 -5.16
CA LYS A 104 -10.64 4.64 -6.61
C LYS A 104 -12.08 4.89 -7.08
N ALA A 105 -13.06 4.24 -6.45
CA ALA A 105 -14.47 4.44 -6.72
C ALA A 105 -14.99 5.82 -6.27
N MET A 106 -14.32 6.49 -5.32
CA MET A 106 -14.71 7.80 -4.77
C MET A 106 -14.05 9.00 -5.46
N ARG A 107 -13.67 8.89 -6.74
CA ARG A 107 -12.85 9.91 -7.44
C ARG A 107 -13.43 11.32 -7.37
N GLU A 108 -14.74 11.49 -7.59
CA GLU A 108 -15.40 12.81 -7.55
C GLU A 108 -15.40 13.40 -6.14
N GLN A 109 -15.71 12.59 -5.12
CA GLN A 109 -15.70 13.03 -3.71
C GLN A 109 -14.29 13.39 -3.25
N LEU A 110 -13.27 12.61 -3.67
CA LEU A 110 -11.87 12.90 -3.39
C LEU A 110 -11.42 14.19 -4.09
N ARG A 111 -11.88 14.45 -5.31
CA ARG A 111 -11.59 15.71 -6.00
C ARG A 111 -12.16 16.90 -5.24
N ALA A 112 -13.44 16.85 -4.89
CA ALA A 112 -14.09 17.90 -4.12
C ALA A 112 -13.41 18.12 -2.76
N TYR A 113 -13.02 17.04 -2.08
CA TYR A 113 -12.25 17.09 -0.85
C TYR A 113 -10.89 17.80 -1.04
N MET A 114 -10.12 17.43 -2.07
CA MET A 114 -8.82 18.03 -2.35
C MET A 114 -8.87 19.52 -2.69
N ASP A 115 -10.00 20.01 -3.19
CA ASP A 115 -10.22 21.43 -3.46
C ASP A 115 -10.34 22.26 -2.16
N MET A 116 -10.72 21.64 -1.03
CA MET A 116 -10.81 22.28 0.29
C MET A 116 -9.45 22.39 1.01
N ILE A 117 -8.44 21.64 0.57
CA ILE A 117 -7.16 21.54 1.27
C ILE A 117 -6.26 22.75 0.98
N PRO A 118 -5.59 23.33 1.99
CA PRO A 118 -4.61 24.39 1.78
C PRO A 118 -3.48 23.96 0.82
N PRO A 119 -3.00 24.84 -0.09
CA PRO A 119 -1.99 24.50 -1.10
C PRO A 119 -0.75 23.79 -0.56
N GLU A 120 -0.26 24.22 0.59
CA GLU A 120 0.91 23.68 1.30
C GLU A 120 0.74 22.20 1.70
N ASN A 121 -0.49 21.75 1.94
CA ASN A 121 -0.80 20.40 2.39
C ASN A 121 -1.33 19.49 1.27
N LYS A 122 -1.59 20.04 0.07
CA LYS A 122 -2.18 19.28 -1.04
C LYS A 122 -1.32 18.12 -1.52
N GLU A 123 0.00 18.27 -1.55
CA GLU A 123 0.87 17.17 -1.99
C GLU A 123 0.84 16.01 -1.00
N ILE A 124 1.03 16.31 0.29
CA ILE A 124 1.02 15.31 1.35
C ILE A 124 -0.32 14.58 1.38
N GLU A 125 -1.46 15.29 1.33
CA GLU A 125 -2.76 14.60 1.35
C GLU A 125 -2.99 13.77 0.07
N ARG A 126 -2.49 14.23 -1.08
CA ARG A 126 -2.55 13.43 -2.32
C ARG A 126 -1.75 12.14 -2.19
N GLU A 127 -0.58 12.19 -1.56
CA GLU A 127 0.21 10.99 -1.27
C GLU A 127 -0.50 10.06 -0.29
N ARG A 128 -1.11 10.59 0.77
CA ARG A 128 -1.93 9.81 1.71
C ARG A 128 -3.07 9.09 0.98
N ILE A 129 -3.80 9.78 0.10
CA ILE A 129 -4.85 9.17 -0.74
C ILE A 129 -4.28 8.10 -1.66
N ARG A 130 -3.09 8.34 -2.24
CA ARG A 130 -2.41 7.36 -3.10
C ARG A 130 -2.09 6.07 -2.34
N TYR A 131 -1.54 6.17 -1.13
CA TYR A 131 -1.30 5.01 -0.27
C TYR A 131 -2.60 4.27 0.04
N LEU A 132 -3.63 4.98 0.54
CA LEU A 132 -4.92 4.37 0.86
C LEU A 132 -5.59 3.71 -0.35
N GLY A 133 -5.48 4.33 -1.53
CA GLY A 133 -6.04 3.82 -2.78
C GLY A 133 -5.39 2.53 -3.29
N SER A 134 -4.19 2.19 -2.86
CA SER A 134 -3.56 0.89 -3.14
C SER A 134 -3.72 -0.13 -2.02
N TYR A 135 -4.18 0.27 -0.83
CA TYR A 135 -4.10 -0.58 0.35
C TYR A 135 -4.98 -1.82 0.29
N LYS A 136 -6.22 -1.71 -0.22
CA LYS A 136 -7.11 -2.88 -0.36
C LYS A 136 -6.48 -3.97 -1.23
N ASP A 137 -5.95 -3.58 -2.40
CA ASP A 137 -5.28 -4.51 -3.32
C ASP A 137 -4.04 -5.14 -2.67
N TYR A 138 -3.29 -4.33 -1.90
CA TYR A 138 -2.13 -4.79 -1.14
C TYR A 138 -2.53 -5.83 -0.06
N LEU A 139 -3.55 -5.54 0.75
CA LEU A 139 -4.07 -6.45 1.78
C LEU A 139 -4.55 -7.76 1.17
N VAL A 140 -5.32 -7.71 0.09
CA VAL A 140 -5.75 -8.91 -0.66
C VAL A 140 -4.55 -9.76 -1.08
N SER A 141 -3.46 -9.16 -1.54
CA SER A 141 -2.25 -9.89 -1.94
C SER A 141 -1.60 -10.66 -0.77
N LYS A 142 -1.78 -10.19 0.48
CA LYS A 142 -1.35 -10.90 1.68
C LYS A 142 -2.33 -12.04 2.02
N MET A 143 -3.63 -11.77 1.91
CA MET A 143 -4.69 -12.77 2.14
C MET A 143 -4.58 -13.96 1.18
N GLN A 144 -4.18 -13.72 -0.07
CA GLN A 144 -3.98 -14.77 -1.07
C GLN A 144 -2.81 -15.70 -0.78
N LYS A 145 -1.89 -15.30 0.11
CA LYS A 145 -0.77 -16.13 0.55
C LYS A 145 -1.09 -16.90 1.83
N LEU A 146 -2.03 -16.37 2.62
CA LEU A 146 -2.29 -16.86 3.96
C LEU A 146 -3.72 -16.52 4.38
N ALA A 147 -4.49 -17.56 4.72
CA ALA A 147 -5.84 -17.40 5.25
C ALA A 147 -5.84 -16.63 6.59
N TYR A 148 -6.90 -15.86 6.83
CA TYR A 148 -7.14 -15.21 8.11
C TYR A 148 -8.15 -16.03 8.91
N THR A 149 -7.77 -16.39 10.13
CA THR A 149 -8.66 -17.05 11.10
C THR A 149 -8.81 -16.10 12.28
N PRO A 150 -10.03 -15.61 12.58
CA PRO A 150 -10.28 -14.78 13.76
C PRO A 150 -9.92 -15.55 15.04
N GLU A 151 -9.45 -14.84 16.07
CA GLU A 151 -9.08 -15.47 17.35
C GLU A 151 -10.26 -16.16 18.05
N ASP A 152 -11.47 -15.60 17.90
CA ASP A 152 -12.72 -16.15 18.44
C ASP A 152 -13.51 -16.96 17.39
N ASP A 153 -12.90 -17.28 16.24
CA ASP A 153 -13.52 -17.89 15.06
C ASP A 153 -14.75 -17.14 14.50
N ASN A 154 -15.00 -15.89 14.89
CA ASN A 154 -16.15 -15.11 14.45
C ASN A 154 -15.73 -13.86 13.65
N LEU A 155 -16.36 -13.66 12.50
CA LEU A 155 -16.27 -12.42 11.73
C LEU A 155 -17.45 -11.52 12.05
N LEU A 156 -17.19 -10.28 12.47
CA LEU A 156 -18.23 -9.28 12.72
C LEU A 156 -18.62 -8.55 11.43
N LEU A 157 -19.90 -8.65 11.06
CA LEU A 157 -20.49 -7.96 9.91
C LEU A 157 -20.93 -6.53 10.26
N ALA A 158 -21.09 -5.69 9.24
CA ALA A 158 -21.51 -4.30 9.38
C ALA A 158 -22.91 -4.13 10.02
N ASP A 159 -23.77 -5.14 9.91
CA ASP A 159 -25.10 -5.18 10.55
C ASP A 159 -25.06 -5.73 11.99
N GLY A 160 -23.88 -6.01 12.54
CA GLY A 160 -23.68 -6.54 13.88
C GLY A 160 -23.80 -8.06 13.99
N ARG A 161 -24.20 -8.78 12.93
CA ARG A 161 -24.20 -10.24 12.94
C ARG A 161 -22.77 -10.78 12.98
N ARG A 162 -22.64 -12.02 13.46
CA ARG A 162 -21.38 -12.76 13.49
C ARG A 162 -21.47 -14.00 12.62
N ILE A 163 -20.44 -14.23 11.81
CA ILE A 163 -20.29 -15.45 11.00
C ILE A 163 -19.14 -16.27 11.58
N GLN A 164 -19.42 -17.54 11.92
CA GLN A 164 -18.37 -18.46 12.35
C GLN A 164 -17.59 -19.03 11.16
N GLY A 165 -16.32 -18.69 11.06
CA GLY A 165 -15.47 -19.14 9.98
C GLY A 165 -14.17 -18.37 9.82
N SER A 166 -13.44 -18.71 8.76
CA SER A 166 -12.17 -18.07 8.40
C SER A 166 -12.20 -17.54 6.98
N ILE A 167 -11.47 -16.46 6.72
CA ILE A 167 -11.29 -15.91 5.39
C ILE A 167 -10.22 -16.71 4.66
N THR A 168 -10.55 -17.21 3.48
CA THR A 168 -9.68 -18.07 2.69
C THR A 168 -8.80 -17.29 1.73
N VAL A 169 -7.77 -17.97 1.23
CA VAL A 169 -6.83 -17.46 0.21
C VAL A 169 -7.47 -17.17 -1.15
N PHE A 170 -8.73 -17.55 -1.36
CA PHE A 170 -9.46 -17.30 -2.61
C PHE A 170 -10.15 -15.93 -2.65
N SER A 171 -9.95 -15.10 -1.63
CA SER A 171 -10.48 -13.73 -1.55
C SER A 171 -9.80 -12.81 -2.58
N ASN A 172 -10.53 -11.77 -3.02
CA ASN A 172 -10.07 -10.81 -4.01
C ASN A 172 -10.55 -9.38 -3.69
N ALA A 173 -10.25 -8.43 -4.59
CA ALA A 173 -10.57 -7.01 -4.39
C ALA A 173 -12.09 -6.70 -4.37
N GLN A 174 -12.91 -7.63 -4.87
CA GLN A 174 -14.37 -7.49 -4.91
C GLN A 174 -15.03 -8.17 -3.71
N THR A 175 -14.55 -9.35 -3.33
CA THR A 175 -15.21 -10.22 -2.34
C THR A 175 -14.25 -11.02 -1.48
N LEU A 176 -14.68 -11.28 -0.26
CA LEU A 176 -14.09 -12.18 0.70
C LEU A 176 -14.73 -13.56 0.58
N LYS A 177 -13.91 -14.61 0.54
CA LYS A 177 -14.36 -16.01 0.48
C LYS A 177 -14.21 -16.63 1.86
N ILE A 178 -15.33 -16.91 2.53
CA ILE A 178 -15.37 -17.37 3.92
C ILE A 178 -15.63 -18.87 3.97
N ARG A 179 -14.78 -19.62 4.67
CA ARG A 179 -15.05 -21.03 5.00
C ARG A 179 -15.85 -21.09 6.30
N LEU A 180 -17.10 -21.54 6.20
CA LEU A 180 -17.99 -21.66 7.35
C LEU A 180 -17.63 -22.89 8.21
N LYS A 181 -17.49 -22.70 9.53
CA LYS A 181 -17.07 -23.75 10.48
C LYS A 181 -18.12 -24.87 10.64
N ASN A 182 -19.41 -24.51 10.70
CA ASN A 182 -20.50 -25.46 10.98
C ASN A 182 -21.23 -25.95 9.72
N SER A 183 -20.65 -25.77 8.54
CA SER A 183 -21.26 -26.24 7.29
C SER A 183 -20.87 -27.69 7.01
N LYS A 184 -21.88 -28.57 6.87
CA LYS A 184 -21.72 -30.01 6.62
C LYS A 184 -20.89 -30.38 5.38
N LYS A 185 -20.59 -29.42 4.50
CA LYS A 185 -19.77 -29.63 3.28
C LYS A 185 -18.62 -28.62 3.11
N GLY A 186 -18.21 -27.92 4.18
CA GLY A 186 -17.18 -26.89 4.05
C GLY A 186 -17.57 -25.77 3.09
N SER A 187 -18.86 -25.39 3.09
CA SER A 187 -19.39 -24.41 2.15
C SER A 187 -18.62 -23.09 2.24
N LEU A 188 -18.30 -22.54 1.08
CA LEU A 188 -17.76 -21.19 0.95
C LEU A 188 -18.92 -20.20 0.86
N ALA A 189 -18.94 -19.24 1.77
CA ALA A 189 -19.75 -18.05 1.63
C ALA A 189 -18.94 -16.95 0.92
N GLU A 190 -19.63 -16.09 0.20
CA GLU A 190 -19.07 -14.90 -0.43
C GLU A 190 -19.63 -13.68 0.26
N LEU A 191 -18.73 -12.79 0.68
CA LEU A 191 -19.06 -11.56 1.40
C LEU A 191 -18.42 -10.39 0.66
N LYS A 192 -19.18 -9.33 0.40
CA LYS A 192 -18.60 -8.07 -0.10
C LYS A 192 -17.86 -7.36 1.01
N TRP A 193 -16.85 -6.57 0.65
CA TRP A 193 -16.05 -5.82 1.62
C TRP A 193 -16.88 -4.86 2.49
N ASN A 194 -17.93 -4.24 1.93
CA ASN A 194 -18.82 -3.35 2.69
C ASN A 194 -19.77 -4.08 3.67
N GLU A 195 -19.92 -5.40 3.55
CA GLU A 195 -20.69 -6.19 4.51
C GLU A 195 -19.88 -6.53 5.77
N LEU A 196 -18.56 -6.37 5.72
CA LEU A 196 -17.69 -6.52 6.89
C LEU A 196 -17.80 -5.28 7.79
N SER A 197 -17.83 -5.48 9.10
CA SER A 197 -17.73 -4.33 10.00
C SER A 197 -16.38 -3.64 9.86
N GLN A 198 -16.35 -2.34 10.09
CA GLN A 198 -15.11 -1.58 10.07
C GLN A 198 -14.12 -2.05 11.13
N GLU A 199 -14.61 -2.42 12.31
CA GLU A 199 -13.79 -2.99 13.39
C GLU A 199 -13.10 -4.28 12.91
N GLU A 200 -13.85 -5.20 12.29
CA GLU A 200 -13.28 -6.45 11.80
C GLU A 200 -12.29 -6.22 10.66
N PHE A 201 -12.53 -5.24 9.78
CA PHE A 201 -11.55 -4.86 8.77
C PHE A 201 -10.20 -4.47 9.40
N PHE A 202 -10.21 -3.62 10.43
CA PHE A 202 -8.99 -3.20 11.11
C PHE A 202 -8.31 -4.38 11.82
N LYS A 203 -9.06 -5.31 12.41
CA LYS A 203 -8.52 -6.55 12.99
C LYS A 203 -7.80 -7.41 11.95
N ILE A 204 -8.42 -7.62 10.79
CA ILE A 204 -7.81 -8.38 9.68
C ILE A 204 -6.52 -7.68 9.23
N ALA A 205 -6.60 -6.39 8.92
CA ALA A 205 -5.47 -5.58 8.48
C ALA A 205 -4.30 -5.66 9.47
N HIS A 206 -4.58 -5.44 10.76
CA HIS A 206 -3.59 -5.50 11.84
C HIS A 206 -2.99 -6.91 12.00
N SER A 207 -3.79 -7.97 11.90
CA SER A 207 -3.31 -9.36 12.02
C SER A 207 -2.18 -9.67 11.03
N TYR A 208 -2.30 -9.22 9.79
CA TYR A 208 -1.25 -9.45 8.78
C TYR A 208 0.03 -8.64 9.03
N VAL A 209 -0.10 -7.41 9.53
CA VAL A 209 1.04 -6.56 9.88
C VAL A 209 1.75 -7.12 11.11
N ARG A 210 1.00 -7.46 12.17
CA ARG A 210 1.53 -8.02 13.41
C ARG A 210 2.27 -9.32 13.17
N ARG A 211 1.71 -10.23 12.36
CA ARG A 211 2.38 -11.49 12.00
C ARG A 211 3.74 -11.27 11.31
N GLN A 212 3.85 -10.21 10.51
CA GLN A 212 5.13 -9.87 9.89
C GLN A 212 6.09 -9.21 10.87
N ALA A 213 5.62 -8.32 11.74
CA ALA A 213 6.43 -7.77 12.83
C ALA A 213 6.98 -8.88 13.76
N ASP A 214 6.13 -9.82 14.17
CA ASP A 214 6.50 -10.96 15.02
C ASP A 214 7.57 -11.82 14.34
N SER A 215 7.52 -11.98 13.02
CA SER A 215 8.53 -12.73 12.26
C SER A 215 9.91 -12.06 12.23
N LEU A 216 10.02 -10.78 12.60
CA LEU A 216 11.28 -10.08 12.72
C LEU A 216 11.89 -10.22 14.12
N MET A 217 11.07 -10.48 15.13
CA MET A 217 11.52 -10.59 16.51
C MET A 217 12.41 -11.82 16.69
N GLY A 218 13.58 -11.63 17.31
CA GLY A 218 14.56 -12.70 17.55
C GLY A 218 15.59 -12.91 16.44
N HIS A 219 15.45 -12.23 15.30
CA HIS A 219 16.48 -12.25 14.24
C HIS A 219 17.58 -11.23 14.54
N LYS A 220 18.85 -11.68 14.57
CA LYS A 220 20.02 -10.80 14.81
C LYS A 220 20.30 -9.83 13.65
N ILE A 221 20.01 -10.24 12.42
CA ILE A 221 20.25 -9.47 11.20
C ILE A 221 18.99 -9.55 10.34
N ILE A 222 18.37 -8.41 10.06
CA ILE A 222 17.17 -8.32 9.23
C ILE A 222 17.53 -7.59 7.93
N PRO A 223 17.19 -8.15 6.75
CA PRO A 223 17.41 -7.46 5.48
C PRO A 223 16.68 -6.11 5.42
N ALA A 224 17.33 -5.07 4.90
CA ALA A 224 16.74 -3.74 4.75
C ALA A 224 15.42 -3.75 3.95
N THR A 225 15.27 -4.66 3.00
CA THR A 225 14.02 -4.86 2.24
C THR A 225 12.86 -5.25 3.15
N ARG A 226 13.07 -6.17 4.10
CA ARG A 226 12.06 -6.56 5.09
C ARG A 226 11.72 -5.43 6.05
N LEU A 227 12.72 -4.64 6.45
CA LEU A 227 12.52 -3.45 7.28
C LEU A 227 11.72 -2.35 6.54
N ASN A 228 11.88 -2.24 5.22
CA ASN A 228 11.05 -1.33 4.41
C ASN A 228 9.63 -1.88 4.23
N GLU A 229 9.46 -3.19 4.00
CA GLU A 229 8.14 -3.82 3.90
C GLU A 229 7.32 -3.61 5.18
N ILE A 230 7.92 -3.82 6.36
CA ILE A 230 7.21 -3.62 7.63
C ILE A 230 6.91 -2.15 7.91
N PHE A 231 7.81 -1.23 7.48
CA PHE A 231 7.53 0.21 7.53
C PHE A 231 6.30 0.56 6.70
N ASP A 232 6.25 0.12 5.43
CA ASP A 232 5.13 0.39 4.54
C ASP A 232 3.82 -0.16 5.10
N GLU A 233 3.85 -1.34 5.71
CA GLU A 233 2.70 -1.97 6.36
C GLU A 233 2.14 -1.15 7.53
N TYR A 234 3.02 -0.67 8.42
CA TYR A 234 2.60 0.21 9.50
C TYR A 234 2.16 1.58 8.97
N LEU A 235 2.83 2.14 7.95
CA LEU A 235 2.40 3.38 7.31
C LEU A 235 0.96 3.26 6.81
N TYR A 236 0.61 2.19 6.09
CA TYR A 236 -0.77 1.98 5.64
C TYR A 236 -1.75 1.88 6.80
N LEU A 237 -1.42 1.08 7.82
CA LEU A 237 -2.30 0.83 8.96
C LEU A 237 -2.58 2.11 9.77
N ILE A 238 -1.52 2.89 10.02
CA ILE A 238 -1.56 4.19 10.70
C ILE A 238 -2.35 5.21 9.88
N LEU A 239 -2.07 5.33 8.57
CA LEU A 239 -2.81 6.24 7.70
C LEU A 239 -4.28 5.89 7.64
N LEU A 240 -4.61 4.61 7.60
CA LEU A 240 -5.99 4.16 7.59
C LEU A 240 -6.70 4.51 8.90
N ALA A 241 -6.06 4.27 10.06
CA ALA A 241 -6.62 4.63 11.36
C ALA A 241 -6.86 6.15 11.47
N ASP A 242 -5.89 6.97 11.06
CA ASP A 242 -6.02 8.44 11.04
C ASP A 242 -7.12 8.90 10.07
N TRP A 243 -7.19 8.31 8.87
CA TRP A 243 -8.19 8.69 7.87
C TRP A 243 -9.63 8.41 8.31
N TYR A 244 -9.82 7.28 9.00
CA TYR A 244 -11.10 6.86 9.57
C TYR A 244 -11.34 7.38 10.99
N GLN A 245 -10.46 8.22 11.53
CA GLN A 245 -10.56 8.83 12.86
C GLN A 245 -10.75 7.78 13.97
N LYS A 246 -9.91 6.74 13.93
CA LYS A 246 -9.86 5.68 14.95
C LYS A 246 -8.71 5.96 15.91
N ASP A 247 -8.89 6.94 16.78
CA ASP A 247 -7.83 7.47 17.65
C ASP A 247 -7.18 6.40 18.53
N ASP A 248 -7.96 5.46 19.05
CA ASP A 248 -7.43 4.36 19.88
C ASP A 248 -6.57 3.39 19.07
N LEU A 249 -6.99 3.07 17.84
CA LEU A 249 -6.20 2.26 16.93
C LEU A 249 -4.95 3.00 16.46
N LEU A 250 -5.06 4.29 16.15
CA LEU A 250 -3.94 5.14 15.77
C LEU A 250 -2.87 5.16 16.89
N ARG A 251 -3.29 5.40 18.14
CA ARG A 251 -2.42 5.32 19.33
C ARG A 251 -1.76 3.95 19.45
N GLN A 252 -2.54 2.88 19.31
CA GLN A 252 -2.03 1.52 19.40
C GLN A 252 -0.96 1.27 18.34
N TYR A 253 -1.23 1.56 17.07
CA TYR A 253 -0.31 1.27 15.97
C TYR A 253 0.96 2.13 16.02
N CYS A 254 0.86 3.41 16.41
CA CYS A 254 2.03 4.25 16.65
C CYS A 254 2.92 3.72 17.79
N ARG A 255 2.30 3.23 18.88
CA ARG A 255 3.03 2.61 19.99
C ARG A 255 3.73 1.32 19.57
N GLU A 256 3.03 0.44 18.85
CA GLU A 256 3.60 -0.80 18.32
C GLU A 256 4.75 -0.52 17.35
N PHE A 257 4.61 0.46 16.44
CA PHE A 257 5.68 0.88 15.55
C PHE A 257 6.94 1.33 16.30
N SER A 258 6.77 2.06 17.41
CA SER A 258 7.88 2.58 18.23
C SER A 258 8.69 1.48 18.93
N GLN A 259 8.15 0.25 18.98
CA GLN A 259 8.83 -0.91 19.56
C GLN A 259 9.59 -1.73 18.50
N LEU A 260 9.47 -1.38 17.22
CA LEU A 260 10.13 -2.11 16.14
C LEU A 260 11.60 -1.69 15.97
N PRO A 261 12.44 -2.54 15.35
CA PRO A 261 13.82 -2.20 14.97
C PRO A 261 13.96 -1.07 13.93
N ILE A 262 12.84 -0.45 13.53
CA ILE A 262 12.77 0.64 12.54
C ILE A 262 12.17 1.92 13.14
N ALA A 263 12.10 2.01 14.47
CA ALA A 263 11.50 3.14 15.18
C ALA A 263 12.18 4.48 14.83
N GLU A 264 13.44 4.46 14.40
CA GLU A 264 14.17 5.63 13.89
C GLU A 264 13.50 6.28 12.67
N LYS A 265 12.69 5.52 11.92
CA LYS A 265 11.87 6.04 10.81
C LYS A 265 10.60 6.75 11.26
N LYS A 266 10.36 6.96 12.56
CA LYS A 266 9.23 7.75 13.08
C LYS A 266 9.13 9.10 12.37
N ASN A 267 10.25 9.76 12.11
CA ASN A 267 10.28 11.04 11.40
C ASN A 267 9.66 10.98 9.99
N GLU A 268 9.78 9.85 9.29
CA GLU A 268 9.13 9.66 7.99
C GLU A 268 7.60 9.57 8.14
N LEU A 269 7.08 8.97 9.23
CA LEU A 269 5.64 8.91 9.51
C LEU A 269 5.06 10.28 9.90
N LEU A 270 5.85 11.11 10.60
CA LEU A 270 5.45 12.46 10.99
C LEU A 270 5.14 13.37 9.79
N ASN A 271 5.69 13.06 8.62
CA ASN A 271 5.36 13.78 7.38
C ASN A 271 3.90 13.56 6.93
N TYR A 272 3.24 12.50 7.41
CA TYR A 272 1.90 12.15 6.97
C TYR A 272 0.85 12.19 8.07
N ILE A 273 1.23 12.10 9.34
CA ILE A 273 0.29 12.10 10.46
C ILE A 273 0.74 13.02 11.59
N GLN A 274 -0.24 13.45 12.38
CA GLN A 274 0.01 14.03 13.69
C GLN A 274 0.21 12.88 14.69
N TRP A 275 1.35 12.86 15.38
CA TRP A 275 1.65 11.75 16.28
C TRP A 275 0.80 11.81 17.56
N PRO A 276 0.20 10.69 18.01
CA PRO A 276 -0.82 10.72 19.05
C PRO A 276 -0.28 10.82 20.49
N GLU A 277 1.02 11.05 20.72
CA GLU A 277 1.63 11.27 22.06
C GLU A 277 1.06 12.50 22.81
N GLN A 278 0.29 13.34 22.12
CA GLN A 278 -0.35 14.56 22.64
C GLN A 278 -1.88 14.50 22.70
N LEU A 279 -2.51 13.40 22.25
CA LEU A 279 -3.95 13.25 22.38
C LEU A 279 -4.23 12.80 23.82
N GLN A 280 -4.42 13.74 24.75
CA GLN A 280 -5.12 13.39 25.99
C GLN A 280 -6.61 13.10 25.65
N PRO A 281 -7.26 12.16 26.36
CA PRO A 281 -8.69 11.88 26.17
C PRO A 281 -9.56 13.12 26.41
#